data_AF-A0A0D7E1Q5-F1
#
_entry.id   AF-A0A0D7E1Q5-F1
#
_cell.length_a   1.000
_cell.length_b   1.000
_cell.length_c   1.000
_cell.angle_alpha   90.00
_cell.angle_beta   90.00
_cell.angle_gamma   90.00
#
_symmetry.space_group_name_H-M   'P 1'
#
loop_
_entity.id
_entity.type
_entity.pdbx_description
1 polymer ?
#
loop_
_entity_poly.entity_id
_entity_poly.type
_entity_poly.pdbx_seq_one_letter_code
_entity_poly.pdbx_strand_id
1 'polypeptide(L)'
;MYVAVKGGEQAIDNAHALLAKKRRGDTGIAKLAVEQIRQQLPLAVARVMSEGSLYDEELAALAIKQAAGDLVEAIFLLRAYRTTLPRFAESLPLDTGAMQLSRRISATFKDVPGGQLLGPTFDYTHRLLDFALLAEGERPGPPVDEGATLG
;
A
#
# COMPACT_ATOMS: atom_id res chain seq x y z
N MET A 1 3.92 -26.88 47.52
CA MET A 1 4.91 -25.80 47.35
C MET A 1 4.91 -25.43 45.87
N TYR A 2 4.66 -24.17 45.51
CA TYR A 2 4.78 -23.70 44.12
C TYR A 2 6.20 -23.14 43.90
N VAL A 3 6.82 -23.50 42.77
CA VAL A 3 8.17 -23.06 42.39
C VAL A 3 8.07 -22.35 41.03
N ALA A 4 8.78 -21.24 40.86
CA ALA A 4 8.81 -20.51 39.60
C ALA A 4 9.47 -21.38 38.51
N VAL A 5 8.78 -21.53 37.38
CA VAL A 5 9.29 -22.22 36.19
C VAL A 5 9.43 -21.25 35.03
N LYS A 6 10.43 -21.46 34.17
CA LYS A 6 10.57 -20.69 32.93
C LYS A 6 9.60 -21.22 31.88
N GLY A 7 8.85 -20.32 31.24
CA GLY A 7 7.94 -20.66 30.13
C GLY A 7 7.68 -19.51 29.14
N GLY A 8 8.24 -18.31 29.39
CA GLY A 8 7.96 -17.13 28.59
C GLY A 8 8.43 -17.23 27.14
N GLU A 9 9.67 -17.67 26.91
CA GLU A 9 10.24 -17.83 25.57
C GLU A 9 9.44 -18.82 24.72
N GLN A 10 9.17 -20.01 25.28
CA GLN A 10 8.34 -21.02 24.61
C GLN A 10 6.91 -20.51 24.30
N ALA A 11 6.34 -19.69 25.19
CA ALA A 11 5.04 -19.07 24.96
C ALA A 11 5.08 -18.03 23.84
N ILE A 12 6.14 -17.22 23.77
CA ILE A 12 6.37 -16.24 22.69
C ILE A 12 6.53 -16.95 21.35
N ASP A 13 7.35 -17.99 21.27
CA ASP A 13 7.55 -18.76 20.03
C ASP A 13 6.25 -19.39 19.52
N ASN A 14 5.48 -19.98 20.44
CA ASN A 14 4.17 -20.53 20.11
C ASN A 14 3.21 -19.44 19.64
N ALA A 15 3.23 -18.25 20.26
CA ALA A 15 2.41 -17.12 19.83
C ALA A 15 2.78 -16.65 18.41
N HIS A 16 4.07 -16.57 18.08
CA HIS A 16 4.54 -16.25 16.73
C HIS A 16 4.11 -17.31 15.71
N ALA A 17 4.22 -18.59 16.04
CA ALA A 17 3.77 -19.69 15.18
C ALA A 17 2.25 -19.63 14.94
N LEU A 18 1.46 -19.34 15.98
CA LEU A 18 0.01 -19.16 15.88
C LEU A 18 -0.34 -17.95 15.01
N LEU A 19 0.37 -16.83 15.14
CA LEU A 19 0.18 -15.66 14.29
C LEU A 19 0.53 -15.96 12.83
N ALA A 20 1.63 -16.67 12.58
CA ALA A 20 2.03 -17.07 11.23
C ALA A 20 0.98 -17.98 10.58
N LYS A 21 0.40 -18.92 11.34
CA LYS A 21 -0.72 -19.77 10.90
C LYS A 21 -1.97 -18.94 10.61
N LYS A 22 -2.34 -18.02 11.51
CA LYS A 22 -3.48 -17.13 11.35
C LYS A 22 -3.35 -16.24 10.10
N ARG A 23 -2.17 -15.66 9.89
CA ARG A 23 -1.83 -14.88 8.67
C ARG A 23 -1.90 -15.74 7.41
N ARG A 24 -1.44 -17.00 7.44
CA ARG A 24 -1.50 -17.88 6.27
C ARG A 24 -2.95 -18.24 5.90
N GLY A 25 -3.82 -18.43 6.89
CA GLY A 25 -5.21 -18.84 6.65
C GLY A 25 -5.32 -20.24 6.02
N ASP A 26 -6.41 -20.48 5.30
CA ASP A 26 -6.67 -21.75 4.62
C ASP A 26 -5.63 -22.02 3.50
N THR A 27 -5.01 -23.20 3.54
CA THR A 27 -4.02 -23.62 2.55
C THR A 27 -4.61 -24.05 1.22
N GLY A 28 -5.92 -24.30 1.15
CA GLY A 28 -6.64 -24.49 -0.11
C GLY A 28 -6.73 -23.21 -0.95
N ILE A 29 -6.57 -22.04 -0.31
CA ILE A 29 -6.52 -20.75 -0.99
C ILE A 29 -5.07 -20.43 -1.37
N ALA A 30 -4.89 -19.92 -2.59
CA ALA A 30 -3.60 -19.48 -3.10
C ALA A 30 -2.94 -18.47 -2.14
N LYS A 31 -1.63 -18.61 -1.94
CA LYS A 31 -0.87 -17.71 -1.07
C LYS A 31 -0.83 -16.32 -1.70
N LEU A 32 -1.23 -15.30 -0.94
CA LEU A 32 -1.14 -13.90 -1.35
C LEU A 32 0.31 -13.55 -1.74
N ALA A 33 0.50 -13.08 -2.97
CA ALA A 33 1.80 -12.63 -3.48
C ALA A 33 2.09 -11.19 -3.06
N VAL A 34 3.37 -10.84 -2.94
CA VAL A 34 3.76 -9.43 -2.68
C VAL A 34 3.33 -8.56 -3.86
N GLU A 35 3.53 -9.05 -5.08
CA GLU A 35 3.14 -8.34 -6.30
C GLU A 35 1.64 -8.05 -6.38
N GLN A 36 0.78 -8.97 -5.90
CA GLN A 36 -0.66 -8.72 -5.83
C GLN A 36 -0.99 -7.53 -4.91
N ILE A 37 -0.35 -7.46 -3.74
CA ILE A 37 -0.54 -6.32 -2.82
C ILE A 37 -0.02 -5.03 -3.45
N ARG A 38 1.17 -5.08 -4.06
CA ARG A 38 1.79 -3.94 -4.72
C ARG A 38 0.90 -3.34 -5.81
N GLN A 39 0.35 -4.18 -6.67
CA GLN A 39 -0.44 -3.78 -7.84
C GLN A 39 -1.91 -3.47 -7.51
N GLN A 40 -2.53 -4.22 -6.60
CA GLN A 40 -3.98 -4.18 -6.39
C GLN A 40 -4.40 -3.39 -5.15
N LEU A 41 -3.46 -3.09 -4.23
CA LEU A 41 -3.70 -2.28 -3.04
C LEU A 41 -2.81 -1.02 -2.99
N PRO A 42 -2.71 -0.24 -4.08
CA PRO A 42 -1.73 0.85 -4.20
C PRO A 42 -1.89 1.95 -3.14
N LEU A 43 -3.12 2.22 -2.68
CA LEU A 43 -3.37 3.21 -1.63
C LEU A 43 -2.84 2.77 -0.25
N ALA A 44 -2.92 1.47 0.05
CA ALA A 44 -2.34 0.94 1.28
C ALA A 44 -0.82 0.99 1.23
N VAL A 45 -0.23 0.62 0.08
CA VAL A 45 1.22 0.70 -0.17
C VAL A 45 1.71 2.14 -0.03
N ALA A 46 1.03 3.10 -0.67
CA ALA A 46 1.37 4.53 -0.58
C ALA A 46 1.32 5.06 0.86
N ARG A 47 0.31 4.64 1.65
CA ARG A 47 0.21 5.01 3.06
C ARG A 47 1.38 4.47 3.88
N VAL A 48 1.71 3.18 3.70
CA VAL A 48 2.82 2.53 4.41
C VAL A 48 4.16 3.16 4.04
N MET A 49 4.41 3.47 2.77
CA MET A 49 5.63 4.18 2.35
C MET A 49 5.72 5.58 2.99
N SER A 50 4.62 6.33 2.98
CA SER A 50 4.58 7.71 3.48
C SER A 50 4.81 7.77 5.00
N GLU A 51 4.04 7.01 5.77
CA GLU A 51 4.14 7.00 7.23
C GLU A 51 5.37 6.21 7.73
N GLY A 52 5.84 5.22 6.95
CA GLY A 52 7.08 4.47 7.18
C GLY A 52 8.35 5.25 6.82
N SER A 53 8.22 6.38 6.11
CA SER A 53 9.31 7.25 5.67
C SER A 53 10.35 6.56 4.79
N LEU A 54 9.94 5.58 3.98
CA LEU A 54 10.78 4.87 3.02
C LEU A 54 9.97 4.64 1.74
N TYR A 55 10.44 5.24 0.64
CA TYR A 55 9.83 5.07 -0.67
C TYR A 55 10.39 3.80 -1.33
N ASP A 56 9.68 2.70 -1.17
CA ASP A 56 9.91 1.41 -1.83
C ASP A 56 8.61 0.60 -1.81
N GLU A 57 8.00 0.42 -2.99
CA GLU A 57 6.69 -0.21 -3.10
C GLU A 57 6.71 -1.70 -2.74
N GLU A 58 7.79 -2.42 -3.09
CA GLU A 58 7.91 -3.85 -2.84
C GLU A 58 8.09 -4.10 -1.34
N LEU A 59 8.94 -3.32 -0.66
CA LEU A 59 9.12 -3.41 0.78
C LEU A 59 7.87 -3.01 1.56
N ALA A 60 7.14 -1.98 1.12
CA ALA A 60 5.87 -1.63 1.73
C ALA A 60 4.82 -2.75 1.54
N ALA A 61 4.73 -3.35 0.36
CA ALA A 61 3.86 -4.49 0.11
C ALA A 61 4.26 -5.73 0.94
N LEU A 62 5.57 -5.98 1.11
CA LEU A 62 6.09 -7.02 1.98
C LEU A 62 5.71 -6.77 3.45
N ALA A 63 5.83 -5.54 3.94
CA ALA A 63 5.44 -5.17 5.30
C ALA A 63 3.93 -5.39 5.53
N ILE A 64 3.08 -4.98 4.59
CA ILE A 64 1.62 -5.23 4.63
C ILE A 64 1.34 -6.73 4.70
N LYS A 65 2.02 -7.52 3.86
CA LYS A 65 1.89 -8.98 3.87
C LYS A 65 2.28 -9.57 5.21
N GLN A 66 3.42 -9.15 5.76
CA GLN A 66 3.97 -9.64 7.01
C GLN A 66 3.03 -9.34 8.19
N ALA A 67 2.46 -8.14 8.20
CA ALA A 67 1.50 -7.65 9.19
C ALA A 67 0.06 -8.16 9.02
N ALA A 68 -0.18 -9.09 8.09
CA ALA A 68 -1.51 -9.62 7.79
C ALA A 68 -2.55 -8.53 7.44
N GLY A 69 -2.11 -7.44 6.81
CA GLY A 69 -2.96 -6.30 6.46
C GLY A 69 -3.11 -5.22 7.54
N ASP A 70 -2.54 -5.40 8.74
CA ASP A 70 -2.49 -4.33 9.75
C ASP A 70 -1.51 -3.24 9.29
N LEU A 71 -2.06 -2.09 8.89
CA LEU A 71 -1.25 -0.99 8.34
C LEU A 71 -0.39 -0.32 9.41
N VAL A 72 -0.83 -0.27 10.67
CA VAL A 72 -0.04 0.35 11.75
C VAL A 72 1.20 -0.48 12.02
N GLU A 73 1.06 -1.80 12.08
CA GLU A 73 2.18 -2.73 12.22
C GLU A 73 3.08 -2.71 10.97
N ALA A 74 2.52 -2.67 9.76
CA ALA A 74 3.30 -2.57 8.52
C ALA A 74 4.15 -1.29 8.47
N ILE A 75 3.60 -0.15 8.89
CA ILE A 75 4.32 1.12 9.02
C ILE A 75 5.47 0.98 10.03
N PHE A 76 5.21 0.33 11.16
CA PHE A 76 6.24 0.11 12.18
C PHE A 76 7.38 -0.77 11.65
N LEU A 77 7.05 -1.87 10.96
CA LEU A 77 8.02 -2.75 10.31
C LEU A 77 8.90 -1.98 9.30
N LEU A 78 8.29 -1.21 8.40
CA LEU A 78 9.04 -0.47 7.38
C LEU A 78 9.94 0.62 8.01
N ARG A 79 9.43 1.31 9.03
CA ARG A 79 10.19 2.33 9.77
C ARG A 79 11.34 1.73 10.57
N ALA A 80 11.14 0.55 11.15
CA ALA A 80 12.21 -0.21 11.80
C ALA A 80 13.27 -0.67 10.78
N TYR A 81 12.85 -1.17 9.62
CA TYR A 81 13.80 -1.57 8.57
C TYR A 81 14.65 -0.39 8.09
N ARG A 82 14.05 0.79 7.90
CA ARG A 82 14.77 2.01 7.52
C ARG A 82 15.94 2.36 8.45
N THR A 83 15.87 2.07 9.75
CA THR A 83 16.97 2.39 10.69
C THR A 83 18.20 1.51 10.48
N THR A 84 18.03 0.38 9.80
CA THR A 84 19.13 -0.55 9.47
C THR A 84 19.87 -0.15 8.19
N LEU A 85 19.33 0.79 7.40
CA LEU A 85 19.88 1.18 6.11
C LEU A 85 20.90 2.31 6.26
N PRO A 86 22.04 2.26 5.52
CA PRO A 86 22.96 3.39 5.43
C PRO A 86 22.33 4.54 4.63
N ARG A 87 22.72 5.77 4.97
CA ARG A 87 22.38 6.96 4.17
C ARG A 87 23.50 7.22 3.17
N PHE A 88 23.25 6.93 1.90
CA PHE A 88 24.26 7.10 0.85
C PHE A 88 24.41 8.53 0.37
N ALA A 89 23.30 9.25 0.23
CA ALA A 89 23.28 10.61 -0.30
C ALA A 89 22.00 11.35 0.13
N GLU A 90 22.00 12.66 -0.09
CA GLU A 90 20.82 13.52 -0.01
C GLU A 90 20.41 13.91 -1.44
N SER A 91 19.10 14.04 -1.69
CA SER A 91 18.62 14.50 -2.99
C SER A 91 18.69 16.01 -3.11
N LEU A 92 18.63 16.52 -4.34
CA LEU A 92 18.27 17.91 -4.57
C LEU A 92 16.78 18.14 -4.19
N PRO A 93 16.37 19.38 -3.91
CA PRO A 93 14.96 19.72 -3.78
C PRO A 93 14.18 19.32 -5.04
N LEU A 94 12.99 18.76 -4.85
CA LEU A 94 12.13 18.36 -5.97
C LEU A 94 11.49 19.59 -6.64
N ASP A 95 11.58 19.67 -7.97
CA ASP A 95 10.83 20.65 -8.76
C ASP A 95 9.44 20.09 -9.10
N THR A 96 8.43 20.57 -8.36
CA THR A 96 7.04 20.17 -8.59
C THR A 96 6.38 20.90 -9.76
N GLY A 97 7.01 21.95 -10.30
CA GLY A 97 6.53 22.67 -11.48
C GLY A 97 6.67 21.87 -12.79
N ALA A 98 7.64 20.96 -12.83
CA ALA A 98 7.89 20.03 -13.95
C ALA A 98 7.28 18.63 -13.72
N MET A 99 6.35 18.49 -12.77
CA MET A 99 5.70 17.21 -12.48
C MET A 99 4.85 16.74 -13.66
N GLN A 100 5.06 15.49 -14.10
CA GLN A 100 4.11 14.81 -14.99
C GLN A 100 2.82 14.52 -14.22
N LEU A 101 1.72 15.11 -14.67
CA LEU A 101 0.48 15.15 -13.88
C LEU A 101 -0.36 13.89 -14.10
N SER A 102 -0.64 13.16 -13.02
CA SER A 102 -1.69 12.13 -12.99
C SER A 102 -3.05 12.69 -12.55
N ARG A 103 -3.03 13.79 -11.79
CA ARG A 103 -4.21 14.49 -11.26
C ARG A 103 -3.85 15.95 -10.90
N ARG A 104 -4.75 16.89 -11.20
CA ARG A 104 -4.62 18.31 -10.85
C ARG A 104 -6.00 18.97 -10.71
N ILE A 105 -6.33 19.40 -9.50
CA ILE A 105 -7.61 20.07 -9.22
C ILE A 105 -7.41 21.38 -8.45
N SER A 106 -8.27 22.37 -8.69
CA SER A 106 -8.35 23.63 -7.95
C SER A 106 -9.79 23.88 -7.53
N ALA A 107 -10.02 24.05 -6.22
CA ALA A 107 -11.34 24.37 -5.68
C ALA A 107 -11.66 25.88 -5.72
N THR A 108 -10.64 26.72 -5.90
CA THR A 108 -10.78 28.19 -5.83
C THR A 108 -11.39 28.79 -7.08
N PHE A 109 -11.10 28.21 -8.25
CA PHE A 109 -11.61 28.66 -9.53
C PHE A 109 -12.28 27.51 -10.26
N LYS A 110 -13.35 27.83 -10.98
CA LYS A 110 -14.03 26.86 -11.84
C LYS A 110 -13.07 26.30 -12.90
N ASP A 111 -12.41 27.20 -13.63
CA ASP A 111 -11.45 26.87 -14.68
C ASP A 111 -10.07 27.45 -14.33
N VAL A 112 -9.02 26.70 -14.65
CA VAL A 112 -7.61 27.10 -14.45
C VAL A 112 -6.82 26.84 -15.73
N PRO A 113 -5.70 27.55 -15.99
CA PRO A 113 -4.81 27.20 -17.10
C PRO A 113 -4.41 25.72 -17.03
N GLY A 114 -4.50 25.02 -18.15
CA GLY A 114 -4.30 23.56 -18.23
C GLY A 114 -5.51 22.71 -17.80
N GLY A 115 -6.62 23.33 -17.39
CA GLY A 115 -7.84 22.64 -17.01
C GLY A 115 -7.80 21.92 -15.66
N GLN A 116 -8.94 21.33 -15.31
CA GLN A 116 -9.12 20.46 -14.15
C GLN A 116 -8.92 19.01 -14.58
N LEU A 117 -7.90 18.33 -14.06
CA LEU A 117 -7.60 16.93 -14.35
C LEU A 117 -7.98 16.07 -13.14
N LEU A 118 -9.09 15.34 -13.21
CA LEU A 118 -9.52 14.47 -12.11
C LEU A 118 -8.60 13.26 -11.93
N GLY A 119 -8.09 12.64 -13.00
CA GLY A 119 -7.29 11.42 -12.88
C GLY A 119 -8.02 10.26 -12.16
N PRO A 120 -7.29 9.20 -11.76
CA PRO A 120 -7.86 8.10 -10.99
C PRO A 120 -8.29 8.56 -9.59
N THR A 121 -9.59 8.50 -9.27
CA THR A 121 -10.12 8.94 -7.97
C THR A 121 -11.37 8.19 -7.56
N PHE A 122 -11.61 8.12 -6.24
CA PHE A 122 -12.89 7.72 -5.66
C PHE A 122 -13.88 8.88 -5.49
N ASP A 123 -13.49 10.11 -5.81
CA ASP A 123 -14.42 11.23 -5.79
C ASP A 123 -15.60 10.97 -6.71
N TYR A 124 -16.78 11.45 -6.31
CA TYR A 124 -18.04 11.31 -7.06
C TYR A 124 -18.55 9.86 -7.24
N THR A 125 -17.88 8.85 -6.68
CA THR A 125 -18.39 7.47 -6.68
C THR A 125 -19.58 7.31 -5.72
N HIS A 126 -20.53 6.41 -6.01
CA HIS A 126 -21.52 6.01 -5.01
C HIS A 126 -20.91 4.95 -4.10
N ARG A 127 -21.06 5.10 -2.78
CA ARG A 127 -20.37 4.27 -1.76
C ARG A 127 -21.16 2.99 -1.52
N LEU A 128 -21.32 2.21 -2.57
CA LEU A 128 -22.03 0.93 -2.60
C LEU A 128 -21.01 -0.20 -2.81
N LEU A 129 -21.24 -1.35 -2.17
CA LEU A 129 -20.40 -2.52 -2.39
C LEU A 129 -20.60 -3.05 -3.80
N ASP A 130 -19.49 -3.30 -4.48
CA ASP A 130 -19.46 -3.78 -5.85
C ASP A 130 -19.31 -5.31 -5.89
N PHE A 131 -20.44 -6.01 -5.90
CA PHE A 131 -20.47 -7.48 -5.90
C PHE A 131 -19.88 -8.11 -7.18
N ALA A 132 -19.70 -7.35 -8.26
CA ALA A 132 -19.07 -7.87 -9.48
C ALA A 132 -17.60 -8.26 -9.25
N LEU A 133 -16.92 -7.63 -8.28
CA LEU A 133 -15.54 -7.96 -7.91
C LEU A 133 -15.38 -9.36 -7.29
N LEU A 134 -16.47 -9.99 -6.83
CA LEU A 134 -16.44 -11.40 -6.38
C LEU A 134 -16.37 -12.40 -7.54
N ALA A 135 -16.76 -11.99 -8.74
CA ALA A 135 -16.82 -12.84 -9.93
C ALA A 135 -15.63 -12.62 -10.89
N GLU A 136 -14.64 -11.80 -10.49
CA GLU A 136 -13.43 -11.47 -11.26
C GLU A 136 -13.69 -11.00 -12.72
N GLY A 137 -14.84 -10.35 -12.96
CA GLY A 137 -15.18 -9.84 -14.29
C GLY A 137 -14.28 -8.68 -14.73
N GLU A 138 -13.74 -8.75 -15.95
CA GLU A 138 -12.98 -7.64 -16.55
C GLU A 138 -13.89 -6.42 -16.79
N ARG A 139 -13.38 -5.24 -16.48
CA ARG A 139 -13.97 -3.97 -16.90
C ARG A 139 -13.08 -3.32 -17.93
N PRO A 140 -13.60 -3.00 -19.13
CA PRO A 140 -12.85 -2.22 -20.09
C PRO A 140 -12.51 -0.86 -19.46
N GLY A 141 -11.25 -0.44 -19.61
CA GLY A 141 -10.84 0.92 -19.30
C GLY A 141 -11.55 1.94 -20.20
N PRO A 142 -11.44 3.24 -19.89
CA PRO A 142 -11.94 4.27 -20.80
C PRO A 142 -11.25 4.14 -22.17
N PRO A 143 -11.93 4.49 -23.28
CA PRO A 143 -11.28 4.57 -24.58
C PRO A 143 -10.11 5.55 -24.50
N VAL A 144 -8.93 5.08 -24.93
CA VAL A 144 -7.69 5.86 -24.93
C VAL A 144 -7.48 6.38 -26.34
N ASP A 145 -7.23 7.69 -26.48
CA ASP A 145 -6.76 8.27 -27.75
C ASP A 145 -5.24 8.01 -27.85
N GLU A 146 -4.78 7.39 -28.93
CA GLU A 146 -3.37 7.03 -29.13
C GLU A 146 -2.44 8.27 -29.20
N GLY A 147 -3.01 9.46 -29.45
CA GLY A 147 -2.30 10.74 -29.40
C GLY A 147 -2.32 11.44 -28.04
N ALA A 148 -3.03 10.90 -27.03
CA ALA A 148 -3.17 11.53 -25.72
C ALA A 148 -1.90 11.33 -24.88
N THR A 149 -1.02 12.33 -24.90
CA THR A 149 0.08 12.43 -23.94
C THR A 149 -0.43 13.05 -22.63
N LEU A 150 -0.18 12.39 -21.50
CA LEU A 150 -0.08 13.09 -20.22
C LEU A 150 1.12 14.03 -20.37
N GLY A 151 0.86 15.30 -20.69
CA GLY A 151 1.89 16.29 -21.01
C GLY A 151 2.96 16.41 -19.93
#